data_AF-A0ABD5ZYS2-F1
#
_entry.id   AF-A0ABD5ZYS2-F1
#
_cell.length_a   1.000
_cell.length_b   1.000
_cell.length_c   1.000
_cell.angle_alpha   90.00
_cell.angle_beta   90.00
_cell.angle_gamma   90.00
#
_symmetry.space_group_name_H-M   'P 1'
#
loop_
_entity.id
_entity.type
_entity.pdbx_description
1 polymer ?
#
loop_
_entity_poly.entity_id
_entity_poly.type
_entity_poly.pdbx_seq_one_letter_code
_entity_poly.pdbx_strand_id
1 'polypeptide(L)'
;MVTQNTLEPLEPSDAVELYLNNRETDGAAAGTVRAHRHRLNHFLDWCDEQELDNLNDITGRDLRSFKVWRTKRSKAGSLARSTLKNNMDTLRKFMRFCESIEGVPRDTHMAVTSPTLSEDDANHDVVPYETQEKILERLNRFQFASFEHVFAHLLHECGFRIGAVRSLDLKDFQPEPMDLPDGTRVGPHIETHHRPKTDTPLKNGKDSERLVALKDHSVEILNDYIEYQRPDVEDEYGRKPLVVKPRASKRSSTQTLRDISYALTRPCKYGEECPHDLEPDNCESARMVNFAYGCPSSMSPHPWRRAVMTHWRANDVPIDVVADRFDVSPSVIEKHYDERTKQGKMEQRRRYYDDL
;
A
#
# COMPACT_ATOMS: atom_id res chain seq x y z
N MET A 1 18.37 22.04 -34.38
CA MET A 1 19.43 21.56 -33.49
C MET A 1 19.56 22.57 -32.39
N VAL A 2 19.22 22.20 -31.15
CA VAL A 2 19.47 23.06 -29.99
C VAL A 2 20.87 22.72 -29.50
N THR A 3 21.80 23.65 -29.71
CA THR A 3 23.16 23.59 -29.18
C THR A 3 23.14 23.93 -27.69
N GLN A 4 24.16 23.54 -26.92
CA GLN A 4 24.31 23.85 -25.47
C GLN A 4 24.09 25.34 -25.10
N ASN A 5 24.08 26.25 -26.09
CA ASN A 5 23.88 27.70 -25.93
C ASN A 5 22.44 28.15 -25.57
N THR A 6 21.50 27.23 -25.34
CA THR A 6 20.15 27.60 -24.86
C THR A 6 19.82 26.99 -23.49
N LEU A 7 20.78 26.35 -22.84
CA LEU A 7 20.56 25.80 -21.50
C LEU A 7 20.77 26.91 -20.46
N GLU A 8 19.89 26.97 -19.47
CA GLU A 8 20.00 27.90 -18.35
C GLU A 8 20.68 27.19 -17.17
N PRO A 9 21.71 27.78 -16.53
CA PRO A 9 22.37 27.16 -15.38
C PRO A 9 21.37 26.75 -14.30
N LEU A 10 21.48 25.52 -13.83
CA LEU A 10 20.53 24.96 -12.88
C LEU A 10 21.24 24.00 -11.90
N GLU A 11 21.26 24.40 -10.63
CA GLU A 11 21.79 23.56 -9.56
C GLU A 11 20.89 22.32 -9.34
N PRO A 12 21.44 21.12 -9.09
CA PRO A 12 20.63 19.92 -8.87
C PRO A 12 19.58 20.08 -7.76
N SER A 13 19.94 20.75 -6.66
CA SER A 13 19.06 20.98 -5.50
C SER A 13 17.83 21.81 -5.88
N ASP A 14 18.05 22.94 -6.55
CA ASP A 14 17.02 23.84 -7.06
C ASP A 14 16.13 23.14 -8.09
N ALA A 15 16.71 22.37 -9.01
CA ALA A 15 15.97 21.60 -9.98
C ALA A 15 14.99 20.62 -9.31
N VAL A 16 15.46 19.92 -8.28
CA VAL A 16 14.64 18.96 -7.53
C VAL A 16 13.49 19.68 -6.82
N GLU A 17 13.72 20.84 -6.20
CA GLU A 17 12.62 21.62 -5.60
C GLU A 17 11.61 22.11 -6.64
N LEU A 18 12.08 22.68 -7.77
CA LEU A 18 11.22 23.09 -8.88
C LEU A 18 10.35 21.93 -9.38
N TYR A 19 10.96 20.76 -9.56
CA TYR A 19 10.25 19.56 -9.97
C TYR A 19 9.18 19.15 -8.95
N LEU A 20 9.53 19.09 -7.66
CA LEU A 20 8.61 18.66 -6.61
C LEU A 20 7.45 19.65 -6.43
N ASN A 21 7.72 20.94 -6.51
CA ASN A 21 6.70 21.99 -6.52
C ASN A 21 5.78 21.85 -7.72
N ASN A 22 6.32 21.66 -8.94
CA ASN A 22 5.50 21.43 -10.13
C ASN A 22 4.60 20.19 -9.96
N ARG A 23 5.12 19.09 -9.41
CA ARG A 23 4.33 17.87 -9.15
C ARG A 23 3.19 18.13 -8.17
N GLU A 24 3.41 18.96 -7.16
CA GLU A 24 2.37 19.36 -6.22
C GLU A 24 1.32 20.26 -6.88
N THR A 25 1.74 21.25 -7.68
CA THR A 25 0.85 22.13 -8.46
C THR A 25 -0.01 21.34 -9.45
N ASP A 26 0.54 20.30 -10.08
CA ASP A 26 -0.18 19.38 -10.98
C ASP A 26 -1.15 18.43 -10.24
N GLY A 27 -1.27 18.56 -8.92
CA GLY A 27 -2.22 17.79 -8.11
C GLY A 27 -1.74 16.38 -7.74
N ALA A 28 -0.44 16.10 -7.80
CA ALA A 28 0.07 14.81 -7.31
C ALA A 28 -0.17 14.66 -5.80
N ALA A 29 -0.61 13.48 -5.38
CA ALA A 29 -0.81 13.20 -3.95
C ALA A 29 0.48 13.44 -3.13
N ALA A 30 0.35 14.02 -1.93
CA ALA A 30 1.48 14.34 -1.05
C ALA A 30 2.42 13.15 -0.78
N GLY A 31 1.88 11.93 -0.66
CA GLY A 31 2.67 10.71 -0.52
C GLY A 31 3.55 10.40 -1.75
N THR A 32 3.08 10.73 -2.95
CA THR A 32 3.84 10.60 -4.21
C THR A 32 4.97 11.61 -4.26
N VAL A 33 4.71 12.88 -3.89
CA VAL A 33 5.73 13.94 -3.83
C VAL A 33 6.83 13.56 -2.83
N ARG A 34 6.47 13.12 -1.62
CA ARG A 34 7.46 12.61 -0.63
C ARG A 34 8.28 11.44 -1.14
N ALA A 35 7.66 10.49 -1.85
CA ALA A 35 8.38 9.36 -2.43
C ALA A 35 9.35 9.79 -3.54
N HIS A 36 8.98 10.79 -4.34
CA HIS A 36 9.87 11.36 -5.35
C HIS A 36 11.05 12.08 -4.69
N ARG A 37 10.78 12.95 -3.70
CA ARG A 37 11.79 13.64 -2.88
C ARG A 37 12.81 12.67 -2.31
N HIS A 38 12.36 11.62 -1.63
CA HIS A 38 13.25 10.61 -1.05
C HIS A 38 14.16 9.93 -2.09
N ARG A 39 13.64 9.61 -3.28
CA ARG A 39 14.43 8.99 -4.35
C ARG A 39 15.41 9.96 -4.99
N LEU A 40 15.00 11.23 -5.16
CA LEU A 40 15.84 12.28 -5.74
C LEU A 40 16.92 12.76 -4.76
N ASN A 41 16.71 12.68 -3.45
CA ASN A 41 17.77 12.93 -2.48
C ASN A 41 18.97 12.00 -2.68
N HIS A 42 18.76 10.74 -3.09
CA HIS A 42 19.88 9.88 -3.45
C HIS A 42 20.63 10.36 -4.69
N PHE A 43 19.94 11.02 -5.62
CA PHE A 43 20.58 11.62 -6.77
C PHE A 43 21.36 12.89 -6.36
N LEU A 44 20.82 13.71 -5.47
CA LEU A 44 21.52 14.86 -4.89
C LEU A 44 22.79 14.42 -4.14
N ASP A 45 22.70 13.42 -3.26
CA ASP A 45 23.86 12.84 -2.58
C ASP A 45 24.94 12.39 -3.57
N TRP A 46 24.53 11.87 -4.73
CA TRP A 46 25.46 11.44 -5.78
C TRP A 46 26.06 12.63 -6.54
N CYS A 47 25.27 13.67 -6.83
CA CYS A 47 25.78 14.92 -7.42
C CYS A 47 26.82 15.56 -6.50
N ASP A 48 26.55 15.63 -5.20
CA ASP A 48 27.48 16.14 -4.19
C ASP A 48 28.78 15.31 -4.16
N GLU A 49 28.67 13.97 -4.17
CA GLU A 49 29.83 13.06 -4.21
C GLU A 49 30.63 13.15 -5.53
N GLN A 50 30.03 13.64 -6.62
CA GLN A 50 30.69 13.79 -7.93
C GLN A 50 31.02 15.25 -8.26
N GLU A 51 30.77 16.17 -7.33
CA GLU A 51 30.97 17.61 -7.52
C GLU A 51 30.22 18.14 -8.76
N LEU A 52 29.02 17.59 -9.03
CA LEU A 52 28.14 18.05 -10.11
C LEU A 52 27.24 19.15 -9.56
N ASP A 53 27.63 20.41 -9.78
CA ASP A 53 26.93 21.61 -9.33
C ASP A 53 26.02 22.23 -10.40
N ASN A 54 26.15 21.82 -11.67
CA ASN A 54 25.31 22.28 -12.77
C ASN A 54 24.75 21.12 -13.60
N LEU A 55 23.43 21.04 -13.70
CA LEU A 55 22.75 20.00 -14.49
C LEU A 55 22.97 20.14 -16.00
N ASN A 56 23.41 21.30 -16.49
CA ASN A 56 23.75 21.47 -17.91
C ASN A 56 24.85 20.51 -18.39
N ASP A 57 25.71 20.09 -17.48
CA ASP A 57 26.85 19.23 -17.76
C ASP A 57 26.52 17.74 -17.61
N ILE A 58 25.28 17.40 -17.23
CA ILE A 58 24.90 16.00 -17.04
C ILE A 58 24.89 15.24 -18.38
N THR A 59 25.54 14.08 -18.39
CA THR A 59 25.59 13.22 -19.58
C THR A 59 24.91 11.88 -19.34
N GLY A 60 24.66 11.14 -20.43
CA GLY A 60 24.20 9.76 -20.34
C GLY A 60 25.18 8.83 -19.59
N ARG A 61 26.49 9.16 -19.55
CA ARG A 61 27.47 8.38 -18.78
C ARG A 61 27.28 8.60 -17.28
N ASP A 62 27.00 9.82 -16.87
CA ASP A 62 26.73 10.21 -15.48
C ASP A 62 25.49 9.49 -14.94
N LEU A 63 24.41 9.49 -15.73
CA LEU A 63 23.18 8.75 -15.39
C LEU A 63 23.42 7.24 -15.24
N ARG A 64 24.37 6.68 -16.02
CA ARG A 64 24.77 5.28 -15.88
C ARG A 64 25.61 5.05 -14.63
N SER A 65 26.52 5.98 -14.31
CA SER A 65 27.33 5.98 -13.08
C SER A 65 26.43 6.05 -11.83
N PHE A 66 25.46 6.96 -11.80
CA PHE A 66 24.46 7.05 -10.73
C PHE A 66 23.73 5.72 -10.51
N LYS A 67 23.28 5.05 -11.57
CA LYS A 67 22.61 3.74 -11.45
C LYS A 67 23.50 2.69 -10.78
N VAL A 68 24.77 2.63 -11.19
CA VAL A 68 25.75 1.67 -10.62
C VAL A 68 26.02 2.00 -9.16
N TRP A 69 26.24 3.28 -8.85
CA TRP A 69 26.42 3.78 -7.49
C TRP A 69 25.22 3.44 -6.60
N ARG A 70 23.99 3.69 -7.08
CA ARG A 70 22.75 3.46 -6.32
C ARG A 70 22.53 1.99 -6.02
N THR A 71 22.99 1.11 -6.90
CA THR A 71 22.94 -0.35 -6.71
C THR A 71 23.84 -0.81 -5.57
N LYS A 72 25.01 -0.16 -5.39
CA LYS A 72 26.04 -0.53 -4.42
C LYS A 72 25.85 0.07 -3.01
N ARG A 73 25.09 1.16 -2.86
CA ARG A 73 24.98 1.93 -1.60
C ARG A 73 24.04 1.34 -0.53
N SER A 74 23.51 0.13 -0.70
CA SER A 74 22.63 -0.48 0.31
C SER A 74 23.45 -1.11 1.44
N LYS A 75 23.14 -0.74 2.70
CA LYS A 75 23.82 -1.23 3.91
C LYS A 75 23.72 -2.76 4.11
N ALA A 76 22.79 -3.42 3.42
CA ALA A 76 22.52 -4.85 3.50
C ALA A 76 22.97 -5.64 2.25
N GLY A 77 23.80 -5.06 1.36
CA GLY A 77 24.25 -5.68 0.11
C GLY A 77 23.75 -4.95 -1.13
N SER A 78 23.40 -5.66 -2.21
CA SER A 78 22.84 -5.03 -3.41
C SER A 78 21.40 -4.55 -3.21
N LEU A 79 21.08 -3.35 -3.68
CA LEU A 79 19.71 -2.84 -3.66
C LEU A 79 18.76 -3.74 -4.47
N ALA A 80 17.57 -4.03 -3.95
CA ALA A 80 16.53 -4.75 -4.69
C ALA A 80 16.24 -4.10 -6.05
N ARG A 81 16.10 -4.90 -7.11
CA ARG A 81 15.93 -4.40 -8.50
C ARG A 81 14.64 -3.60 -8.67
N SER A 82 13.57 -3.97 -7.99
CA SER A 82 12.30 -3.23 -7.95
C SER A 82 12.48 -1.84 -7.33
N THR A 83 13.24 -1.72 -6.24
CA THR A 83 13.61 -0.44 -5.63
C THR A 83 14.48 0.39 -6.57
N LEU A 84 15.48 -0.22 -7.22
CA LEU A 84 16.30 0.47 -8.21
C LEU A 84 15.45 0.98 -9.38
N LYS A 85 14.55 0.16 -9.91
CA LYS A 85 13.60 0.57 -10.97
C LYS A 85 12.82 1.81 -10.58
N ASN A 86 12.26 1.83 -9.37
CA ASN A 86 11.51 2.99 -8.89
C ASN A 86 12.36 4.26 -8.79
N ASN A 87 13.63 4.15 -8.36
CA ASN A 87 14.56 5.27 -8.36
C ASN A 87 14.83 5.77 -9.79
N MET A 88 15.16 4.86 -10.72
CA MET A 88 15.46 5.23 -12.10
C MET A 88 14.25 5.78 -12.86
N ASP A 89 13.04 5.26 -12.61
CA ASP A 89 11.82 5.77 -13.23
C ASP A 89 11.44 7.16 -12.70
N THR A 90 11.68 7.44 -11.41
CA THR A 90 11.56 8.79 -10.85
C THR A 90 12.61 9.73 -11.47
N LEU A 91 13.87 9.30 -11.55
CA LEU A 91 14.94 10.08 -12.19
C LEU A 91 14.59 10.40 -13.64
N ARG A 92 14.07 9.44 -14.40
CA ARG A 92 13.64 9.66 -15.79
C ARG A 92 12.59 10.76 -15.90
N LYS A 93 11.58 10.75 -15.02
CA LYS A 93 10.54 11.78 -14.99
C LYS A 93 11.10 13.15 -14.61
N PHE A 94 12.04 13.17 -13.68
CA PHE A 94 12.75 14.38 -13.27
C PHE A 94 13.59 14.96 -14.42
N MET A 95 14.41 14.15 -15.09
CA MET A 95 15.19 14.57 -16.26
C MET A 95 14.29 15.11 -17.39
N ARG A 96 13.14 14.46 -17.63
CA ARG A 96 12.16 14.95 -18.60
C ARG A 96 11.57 16.32 -18.22
N PHE A 97 11.41 16.59 -16.93
CA PHE A 97 11.00 17.91 -16.46
C PHE A 97 12.13 18.93 -16.65
N CYS A 98 13.36 18.62 -16.28
CA CYS A 98 14.50 19.51 -16.49
C CYS A 98 14.71 19.85 -17.98
N GLU A 99 14.46 18.91 -18.90
CA GLU A 99 14.49 19.17 -20.34
C GLU A 99 13.44 20.21 -20.78
N SER A 100 12.28 20.24 -20.12
CA SER A 100 11.18 21.16 -20.46
C SER A 100 11.38 22.58 -19.95
N ILE A 101 12.39 22.79 -19.10
CA ILE A 101 12.78 24.09 -18.53
C ILE A 101 14.24 24.43 -18.85
N GLU A 102 14.78 23.83 -19.93
CA GLU A 102 16.12 24.14 -20.44
C GLU A 102 17.27 23.88 -19.43
N GLY A 103 17.05 23.04 -18.40
CA GLY A 103 18.04 22.76 -17.35
C GLY A 103 18.94 21.54 -17.59
N VAL A 104 18.68 20.75 -18.64
CA VAL A 104 19.55 19.66 -19.10
C VAL A 104 19.49 19.56 -20.64
N PRO A 105 20.49 18.95 -21.30
CA PRO A 105 20.43 18.68 -22.73
C PRO A 105 19.17 17.90 -23.14
N ARG A 106 18.68 18.12 -24.37
CA ARG A 106 17.54 17.38 -24.91
C ARG A 106 17.80 15.86 -24.94
N ASP A 107 16.74 15.07 -24.75
CA ASP A 107 16.75 13.60 -24.75
C ASP A 107 17.58 12.94 -23.61
N THR A 108 18.05 13.70 -22.62
CA THR A 108 18.71 13.20 -21.39
C THR A 108 17.88 12.12 -20.67
N HIS A 109 16.56 12.27 -20.60
CA HIS A 109 15.64 11.30 -20.03
C HIS A 109 15.64 9.96 -20.78
N MET A 110 16.00 9.93 -22.06
CA MET A 110 16.14 8.68 -22.81
C MET A 110 17.36 7.89 -22.37
N ALA A 111 18.44 8.57 -21.95
CA ALA A 111 19.66 7.94 -21.45
C ALA A 111 19.50 7.32 -20.06
N VAL A 112 18.46 7.70 -19.30
CA VAL A 112 18.12 7.06 -18.02
C VAL A 112 17.70 5.61 -18.29
N THR A 113 18.45 4.62 -17.80
CA THR A 113 18.13 3.20 -18.03
C THR A 113 17.57 2.52 -16.77
N SER A 114 16.30 2.13 -16.80
CA SER A 114 15.69 1.34 -15.72
C SER A 114 16.01 -0.14 -15.90
N PRO A 115 16.21 -0.92 -14.82
CA PRO A 115 16.24 -2.37 -14.94
C PRO A 115 14.87 -2.90 -15.38
N THR A 116 14.87 -3.93 -16.23
CA THR A 116 13.70 -4.77 -16.50
C THR A 116 13.49 -5.69 -15.31
N LEU A 117 12.25 -5.87 -14.84
CA LEU A 117 11.95 -6.80 -13.75
C LEU A 117 11.56 -8.17 -14.33
N SER A 118 12.06 -9.26 -13.75
CA SER A 118 11.54 -10.61 -13.97
C SER A 118 10.49 -10.97 -12.91
N GLU A 119 9.87 -12.15 -13.03
CA GLU A 119 8.98 -12.66 -11.98
C GLU A 119 9.70 -12.83 -10.64
N ASP A 120 10.98 -13.24 -10.65
CA ASP A 120 11.81 -13.38 -9.44
C ASP A 120 11.98 -12.06 -8.67
N ASP A 121 11.83 -10.91 -9.34
CA ASP A 121 11.92 -9.58 -8.72
C ASP A 121 10.61 -9.17 -8.02
N ALA A 122 9.53 -9.96 -8.17
CA ALA A 122 8.25 -9.68 -7.55
C ALA A 122 8.26 -10.04 -6.06
N ASN A 123 7.50 -9.27 -5.26
CA ASN A 123 7.27 -9.64 -3.88
C ASN A 123 6.19 -10.74 -3.81
N HIS A 124 6.59 -11.91 -3.29
CA HIS A 124 5.76 -13.10 -3.11
C HIS A 124 5.21 -13.25 -1.68
N ASP A 125 5.46 -12.28 -0.82
CA ASP A 125 4.96 -12.25 0.55
C ASP A 125 3.44 -12.46 0.57
N VAL A 126 3.02 -13.46 1.33
CA VAL A 126 1.62 -13.82 1.54
C VAL A 126 1.43 -14.20 3.01
N VAL A 127 0.33 -13.77 3.62
CA VAL A 127 -0.15 -14.40 4.86
C VAL A 127 -1.14 -15.46 4.41
N PRO A 128 -0.83 -16.77 4.49
CA PRO A 128 -1.72 -17.82 3.97
C PRO A 128 -3.14 -17.69 4.52
N TYR A 129 -4.15 -18.05 3.73
CA TYR A 129 -5.56 -17.88 4.11
C TYR A 129 -5.86 -18.57 5.45
N GLU A 130 -5.43 -19.82 5.62
CA GLU A 130 -5.56 -20.58 6.87
C GLU A 130 -4.84 -19.92 8.05
N THR A 131 -3.70 -19.24 7.80
CA THR A 131 -3.01 -18.48 8.85
C THR A 131 -3.83 -17.27 9.28
N GLN A 132 -4.50 -16.58 8.34
CA GLN A 132 -5.41 -15.48 8.67
C GLN A 132 -6.60 -15.97 9.49
N GLU A 133 -7.16 -17.13 9.13
CA GLU A 133 -8.25 -17.75 9.90
C GLU A 133 -7.82 -18.08 11.32
N LYS A 134 -6.64 -18.69 11.53
CA LYS A 134 -6.09 -18.94 12.87
C LYS A 134 -5.91 -17.65 13.68
N ILE A 135 -5.44 -16.57 13.04
CA ILE A 135 -5.31 -15.26 13.70
C ILE A 135 -6.68 -14.74 14.11
N LEU A 136 -7.67 -14.77 13.21
CA LEU A 136 -9.03 -14.30 13.49
C LEU A 136 -9.73 -15.16 14.55
N GLU A 137 -9.61 -16.48 14.51
CA GLU A 137 -10.19 -17.39 15.50
C GLU A 137 -9.65 -17.07 16.90
N ARG A 138 -8.35 -16.87 17.03
CA ARG A 138 -7.75 -16.49 18.31
C ARG A 138 -8.23 -15.11 18.78
N LEU A 139 -8.27 -14.12 17.87
CA LEU A 139 -8.75 -12.77 18.20
C LEU A 139 -10.22 -12.83 18.64
N ASN A 140 -11.06 -13.60 17.95
CA ASN A 140 -12.45 -13.80 18.29
C ASN A 140 -12.62 -14.45 19.67
N ARG A 141 -11.78 -15.42 20.02
CA ARG A 141 -11.87 -16.13 21.31
C ARG A 141 -11.36 -15.34 22.50
N PHE A 142 -10.27 -14.59 22.35
CA PHE A 142 -9.54 -14.01 23.50
C PHE A 142 -9.45 -12.48 23.49
N GLN A 143 -9.72 -11.85 22.34
CA GLN A 143 -9.59 -10.40 22.15
C GLN A 143 -10.77 -9.88 21.32
N PHE A 144 -11.96 -10.42 21.59
CA PHE A 144 -13.18 -10.08 20.86
C PHE A 144 -13.40 -8.56 20.86
N ALA A 145 -13.88 -8.05 19.72
CA ALA A 145 -14.06 -6.62 19.47
C ALA A 145 -12.88 -5.69 19.85
N SER A 146 -11.66 -6.21 19.98
CA SER A 146 -10.48 -5.35 20.23
C SER A 146 -10.08 -4.57 18.96
N PHE A 147 -9.25 -3.55 19.15
CA PHE A 147 -8.67 -2.80 18.03
C PHE A 147 -7.90 -3.70 17.05
N GLU A 148 -7.14 -4.66 17.56
CA GLU A 148 -6.45 -5.68 16.77
C GLU A 148 -7.43 -6.57 16.01
N HIS A 149 -8.53 -6.98 16.64
CA HIS A 149 -9.57 -7.79 16.03
C HIS A 149 -10.26 -7.07 14.86
N VAL A 150 -10.75 -5.85 15.10
CA VAL A 150 -11.35 -5.00 14.06
C VAL A 150 -10.37 -4.76 12.92
N PHE A 151 -9.11 -4.46 13.21
CA PHE A 151 -8.11 -4.22 12.18
C PHE A 151 -7.88 -5.46 11.31
N ALA A 152 -7.68 -6.63 11.91
CA ALA A 152 -7.50 -7.89 11.18
C ALA A 152 -8.74 -8.24 10.34
N HIS A 153 -9.93 -8.08 10.92
CA HIS A 153 -11.21 -8.33 10.27
C HIS A 153 -11.41 -7.47 9.02
N LEU A 154 -11.12 -6.16 9.11
CA LEU A 154 -11.20 -5.23 7.99
C LEU A 154 -10.17 -5.52 6.88
N LEU A 155 -9.02 -6.11 7.20
CA LEU A 155 -8.07 -6.56 6.18
C LEU A 155 -8.54 -7.83 5.48
N HIS A 156 -9.02 -8.82 6.25
CA HIS A 156 -9.41 -10.14 5.76
C HIS A 156 -10.76 -10.12 5.04
N GLU A 157 -11.84 -9.79 5.76
CA GLU A 157 -13.22 -9.86 5.23
C GLU A 157 -13.50 -8.71 4.25
N CYS A 158 -13.09 -7.48 4.61
CA CYS A 158 -13.40 -6.30 3.80
C CYS A 158 -12.38 -6.08 2.68
N GLY A 159 -11.22 -6.74 2.73
CA GLY A 159 -10.19 -6.57 1.72
C GLY A 159 -9.76 -5.11 1.60
N PHE A 160 -9.62 -4.38 2.72
CA PHE A 160 -9.22 -2.98 2.69
C PHE A 160 -7.71 -2.79 2.55
N ARG A 161 -7.31 -1.70 1.88
CA ARG A 161 -5.93 -1.22 1.96
C ARG A 161 -5.80 -0.51 3.30
N ILE A 162 -4.59 -0.49 3.86
CA ILE A 162 -4.34 0.21 5.13
C ILE A 162 -4.79 1.67 5.14
N GLY A 163 -4.66 2.37 4.00
CA GLY A 163 -5.14 3.75 3.84
C GLY A 163 -6.66 3.87 3.88
N ALA A 164 -7.38 2.87 3.35
CA ALA A 164 -8.83 2.79 3.44
C ALA A 164 -9.28 2.50 4.87
N VAL A 165 -8.62 1.57 5.59
CA VAL A 165 -8.91 1.34 7.02
C VAL A 165 -8.73 2.62 7.84
N ARG A 166 -7.65 3.36 7.60
CA ARG A 166 -7.39 4.63 8.27
C ARG A 166 -8.42 5.72 7.93
N SER A 167 -8.99 5.71 6.73
CA SER A 167 -9.93 6.75 6.28
C SER A 167 -11.34 6.60 6.86
N LEU A 168 -11.68 5.44 7.41
CA LEU A 168 -13.02 5.17 7.95
C LEU A 168 -13.30 6.07 9.15
N ASP A 169 -14.47 6.70 9.13
CA ASP A 169 -15.09 7.40 10.23
C ASP A 169 -16.29 6.60 10.76
N LEU A 170 -16.76 6.88 11.97
CA LEU A 170 -17.93 6.20 12.56
C LEU A 170 -19.15 6.23 11.63
N LYS A 171 -19.37 7.37 10.96
CA LYS A 171 -20.48 7.57 10.02
C LYS A 171 -20.39 6.74 8.73
N ASP A 172 -19.21 6.19 8.46
CA ASP A 172 -18.98 5.39 7.25
C ASP A 172 -19.39 3.92 7.47
N PHE A 173 -19.76 3.55 8.69
CA PHE A 173 -20.28 2.23 9.04
C PHE A 173 -21.80 2.29 9.23
N GLN A 174 -22.52 1.54 8.42
CA GLN A 174 -23.97 1.39 8.48
C GLN A 174 -24.30 -0.01 9.00
N PRO A 175 -24.63 -0.17 10.31
CA PRO A 175 -24.89 -1.47 10.91
C PRO A 175 -26.25 -2.06 10.52
N GLU A 176 -27.18 -1.22 10.08
CA GLU A 176 -28.56 -1.60 9.77
C GLU A 176 -28.87 -1.43 8.27
N PRO A 177 -29.81 -2.22 7.73
CA PRO A 177 -30.29 -1.98 6.37
C PRO A 177 -30.94 -0.60 6.22
N MET A 178 -30.70 0.06 5.08
CA MET A 178 -31.27 1.37 4.78
C MET A 178 -31.99 1.36 3.43
N ASP A 179 -33.10 2.09 3.36
CA ASP A 179 -33.81 2.35 2.10
C ASP A 179 -33.23 3.62 1.45
N LEU A 180 -32.87 3.53 0.17
CA LEU A 180 -32.34 4.63 -0.63
C LEU A 180 -33.46 5.40 -1.34
N PRO A 181 -33.23 6.67 -1.74
CA PRO A 181 -34.24 7.49 -2.42
C PRO A 181 -34.78 6.90 -3.73
N ASP A 182 -34.04 5.99 -4.37
CA ASP A 182 -34.44 5.29 -5.59
C ASP A 182 -35.31 4.04 -5.33
N GLY A 183 -35.65 3.76 -4.06
CA GLY A 183 -36.45 2.62 -3.64
C GLY A 183 -35.66 1.33 -3.46
N THR A 184 -34.33 1.35 -3.62
CA THR A 184 -33.48 0.20 -3.33
C THR A 184 -33.19 0.09 -1.84
N ARG A 185 -33.04 -1.15 -1.34
CA ARG A 185 -32.65 -1.42 0.05
C ARG A 185 -31.24 -1.97 0.08
N VAL A 186 -30.36 -1.33 0.84
CA VAL A 186 -28.97 -1.75 1.02
C VAL A 186 -28.81 -2.35 2.41
N GLY A 187 -28.20 -3.52 2.50
CA GLY A 187 -27.92 -4.18 3.78
C GLY A 187 -26.79 -3.48 4.57
N PRO A 188 -26.40 -4.02 5.73
CA PRO A 188 -25.28 -3.48 6.51
C PRO A 188 -23.99 -3.40 5.69
N HIS A 189 -23.28 -2.28 5.78
CA HIS A 189 -22.11 -2.02 4.94
C HIS A 189 -21.13 -1.01 5.56
N ILE A 190 -19.93 -0.95 4.99
CA ILE A 190 -18.98 0.13 5.20
C ILE A 190 -18.75 0.87 3.88
N GLU A 191 -18.67 2.19 3.94
CA GLU A 191 -18.34 3.06 2.83
C GLU A 191 -16.89 3.55 2.93
N THR A 192 -16.16 3.52 1.82
CA THR A 192 -14.84 4.19 1.76
C THR A 192 -14.95 5.48 0.98
N HIS A 193 -14.41 6.58 1.51
CA HIS A 193 -14.45 7.89 0.87
C HIS A 193 -13.07 8.53 0.70
N HIS A 194 -12.85 9.17 -0.44
CA HIS A 194 -11.65 9.90 -0.78
C HIS A 194 -11.69 11.32 -0.22
N ARG A 195 -10.97 11.57 0.88
CA ARG A 195 -10.97 12.85 1.59
C ARG A 195 -9.55 13.43 1.72
N PRO A 196 -8.94 13.88 0.60
CA PRO A 196 -7.56 14.37 0.58
C PRO A 196 -7.40 15.68 1.35
N LYS A 197 -8.42 16.55 1.34
CA LYS A 197 -8.43 17.85 2.04
C LYS A 197 -8.39 17.73 3.57
N THR A 198 -8.76 16.57 4.09
CA THR A 198 -8.75 16.25 5.53
C THR A 198 -7.83 15.06 5.78
N ASP A 199 -6.68 15.00 5.11
CA ASP A 199 -5.61 14.02 5.34
C ASP A 199 -6.04 12.53 5.27
N THR A 200 -7.03 12.16 4.47
CA THR A 200 -7.43 10.75 4.27
C THR A 200 -7.68 10.42 2.80
N PRO A 201 -6.67 10.59 1.92
CA PRO A 201 -6.79 10.21 0.52
C PRO A 201 -6.79 8.68 0.36
N LEU A 202 -7.69 8.18 -0.49
CA LEU A 202 -7.65 6.81 -1.00
C LEU A 202 -6.64 6.66 -2.16
N LYS A 203 -6.23 5.41 -2.42
CA LYS A 203 -5.12 5.07 -3.32
C LYS A 203 -5.35 5.49 -4.77
N ASN A 204 -6.56 5.30 -5.29
CA ASN A 204 -6.94 5.65 -6.66
C ASN A 204 -7.93 6.82 -6.68
N GLY A 205 -7.86 7.72 -5.70
CA GLY A 205 -8.79 8.85 -5.68
C GLY A 205 -10.23 8.40 -5.41
N LYS A 206 -11.16 9.02 -6.13
CA LYS A 206 -12.60 8.68 -6.09
C LYS A 206 -12.90 7.29 -6.61
N ASP A 207 -12.07 6.74 -7.49
CA ASP A 207 -12.26 5.39 -8.05
C ASP A 207 -12.07 4.29 -7.00
N SER A 208 -11.47 4.62 -5.85
CA SER A 208 -11.38 3.72 -4.70
C SER A 208 -12.61 3.76 -3.79
N GLU A 209 -13.56 4.68 -4.01
CA GLU A 209 -14.79 4.79 -3.22
C GLU A 209 -15.74 3.65 -3.56
N ARG A 210 -16.31 3.01 -2.54
CA ARG A 210 -17.19 1.85 -2.71
C ARG A 210 -17.94 1.51 -1.43
N LEU A 211 -19.03 0.77 -1.61
CA LEU A 211 -19.78 0.12 -0.54
C LEU A 211 -19.27 -1.32 -0.37
N VAL A 212 -19.00 -1.70 0.87
CA VAL A 212 -18.50 -3.02 1.23
C VAL A 212 -19.54 -3.67 2.15
N ALA A 213 -20.31 -4.60 1.61
CA ALA A 213 -21.31 -5.35 2.36
C ALA A 213 -20.68 -6.11 3.53
N LEU A 214 -21.38 -6.13 4.66
CA LEU A 214 -20.99 -6.77 5.91
C LEU A 214 -21.94 -7.92 6.25
N LYS A 215 -21.38 -8.97 6.86
CA LYS A 215 -22.14 -10.06 7.47
C LYS A 215 -22.51 -9.67 8.90
N ASP A 216 -23.53 -10.30 9.48
CA ASP A 216 -23.98 -10.02 10.86
C ASP A 216 -22.84 -10.07 11.88
N HIS A 217 -21.97 -11.09 11.80
CA HIS A 217 -20.81 -11.19 12.67
C HIS A 217 -19.82 -10.02 12.51
N SER A 218 -19.68 -9.47 11.30
CA SER A 218 -18.86 -8.27 11.09
C SER A 218 -19.47 -7.03 11.75
N VAL A 219 -20.81 -6.92 11.70
CA VAL A 219 -21.56 -5.84 12.34
C VAL A 219 -21.41 -5.94 13.85
N GLU A 220 -21.54 -7.14 14.42
CA GLU A 220 -21.33 -7.42 15.86
C GLU A 220 -19.95 -6.99 16.33
N ILE A 221 -18.88 -7.43 15.66
CA ILE A 221 -17.50 -7.06 16.01
C ILE A 221 -17.29 -5.53 16.01
N LEU A 222 -17.85 -4.84 15.02
CA LEU A 222 -17.70 -3.40 14.86
C LEU A 222 -18.53 -2.62 15.89
N ASN A 223 -19.78 -3.03 16.15
CA ASN A 223 -20.64 -2.42 17.16
C ASN A 223 -20.01 -2.53 18.55
N ASP A 224 -19.61 -3.74 18.96
CA ASP A 224 -19.01 -3.97 20.29
C ASP A 224 -17.68 -3.23 20.44
N TYR A 225 -16.91 -3.10 19.35
CA TYR A 225 -15.69 -2.30 19.37
C TYR A 225 -16.03 -0.83 19.60
N ILE A 226 -16.99 -0.28 18.84
CA ILE A 226 -17.41 1.13 18.96
C ILE A 226 -17.96 1.43 20.36
N GLU A 227 -18.76 0.53 20.93
CA GLU A 227 -19.43 0.72 22.21
C GLU A 227 -18.48 0.57 23.40
N TYR A 228 -17.63 -0.46 23.40
CA TYR A 228 -16.90 -0.86 24.60
C TYR A 228 -15.39 -0.61 24.56
N GLN A 229 -14.78 -0.50 23.38
CA GLN A 229 -13.32 -0.53 23.24
C GLN A 229 -12.74 0.72 22.56
N ARG A 230 -13.49 1.36 21.66
CA ARG A 230 -13.05 2.50 20.86
C ARG A 230 -12.97 3.75 21.73
N PRO A 231 -11.80 4.41 21.81
CA PRO A 231 -11.70 5.71 22.47
C PRO A 231 -12.56 6.78 21.78
N ASP A 232 -13.23 7.65 22.54
CA ASP A 232 -13.91 8.82 21.97
C ASP A 232 -12.90 9.88 21.54
N VAL A 233 -12.49 9.78 20.27
CA VAL A 233 -11.49 10.64 19.65
C VAL A 233 -12.08 11.33 18.44
N GLU A 234 -11.79 12.62 18.34
CA GLU A 234 -12.00 13.47 17.18
C GLU A 234 -10.62 13.86 16.59
N ASP A 235 -10.48 13.86 15.27
CA ASP A 235 -9.26 14.31 14.61
C ASP A 235 -9.21 15.84 14.46
N GLU A 236 -8.09 16.36 13.97
CA GLU A 236 -7.86 17.81 13.78
C GLU A 236 -8.85 18.48 12.81
N TYR A 237 -9.67 17.71 12.08
CA TYR A 237 -10.68 18.19 11.15
C TYR A 237 -12.12 18.01 11.68
N GLY A 238 -12.28 17.66 12.96
CA GLY A 238 -13.60 17.49 13.57
C GLY A 238 -14.27 16.15 13.24
N ARG A 239 -13.52 15.15 12.77
CA ARG A 239 -14.09 13.85 12.36
C ARG A 239 -13.80 12.79 13.40
N LYS A 240 -14.73 11.84 13.54
CA LYS A 240 -14.61 10.72 14.49
C LYS A 240 -14.11 9.46 13.77
N PRO A 241 -12.78 9.20 13.73
CA PRO A 241 -12.22 7.99 13.10
C PRO A 241 -12.83 6.72 13.68
N LEU A 242 -13.15 5.74 12.84
CA LEU A 242 -13.64 4.44 13.28
C LEU A 242 -12.52 3.69 14.02
N VAL A 243 -11.36 3.51 13.37
CA VAL A 243 -10.27 2.64 13.87
C VAL A 243 -9.22 3.45 14.65
N VAL A 244 -9.34 3.43 15.97
CA VAL A 244 -8.48 4.18 16.92
C VAL A 244 -7.83 3.23 17.92
N LYS A 245 -6.50 3.28 18.00
CA LYS A 245 -5.75 2.47 18.98
C LYS A 245 -6.17 2.83 20.41
N PRO A 246 -6.33 1.85 21.33
CA PRO A 246 -6.66 2.14 22.72
C PRO A 246 -5.68 3.14 23.34
N ARG A 247 -6.22 4.07 24.14
CA ARG A 247 -5.48 5.18 24.80
C ARG A 247 -4.84 6.20 23.85
N ALA A 248 -5.12 6.14 22.54
CA ALA A 248 -4.71 7.20 21.64
C ALA A 248 -5.63 8.43 21.79
N SER A 249 -5.08 9.61 21.52
CA SER A 249 -5.82 10.88 21.48
C SER A 249 -6.00 11.42 20.06
N LYS A 250 -5.63 10.64 19.04
CA LYS A 250 -5.68 11.03 17.62
C LYS A 250 -5.93 9.83 16.71
N ARG A 251 -6.37 10.11 15.47
CA ARG A 251 -6.52 9.11 14.40
C ARG A 251 -5.26 8.26 14.28
N SER A 252 -5.44 6.94 14.18
CA SER A 252 -4.33 6.00 13.98
C SER A 252 -3.53 6.37 12.72
N SER A 253 -2.20 6.39 12.83
CA SER A 253 -1.34 6.58 11.67
C SER A 253 -1.28 5.30 10.83
N THR A 254 -0.95 5.40 9.54
CA THR A 254 -0.69 4.22 8.72
C THR A 254 0.49 3.39 9.24
N GLN A 255 1.48 4.02 9.88
CA GLN A 255 2.58 3.28 10.49
C GLN A 255 2.09 2.44 11.66
N THR A 256 1.25 3.00 12.53
CA THR A 256 0.65 2.28 13.66
C THR A 256 -0.11 1.05 13.20
N LEU A 257 -0.97 1.19 12.19
CA LEU A 257 -1.71 0.06 11.62
C LEU A 257 -0.78 -0.99 10.99
N ARG A 258 0.34 -0.56 10.38
CA ARG A 258 1.34 -1.45 9.79
C ARG A 258 2.06 -2.26 10.87
N ASP A 259 2.45 -1.63 11.97
CA ASP A 259 3.09 -2.30 13.11
C ASP A 259 2.18 -3.38 13.71
N ILE A 260 0.88 -3.14 13.73
CA ILE A 260 -0.10 -4.11 14.21
C ILE A 260 -0.21 -5.31 13.27
N SER A 261 -0.18 -5.11 11.96
CA SER A 261 -0.12 -6.25 11.01
C SER A 261 1.11 -7.12 11.25
N TYR A 262 2.30 -6.51 11.40
CA TYR A 262 3.51 -7.26 11.74
C TYR A 262 3.33 -7.99 13.08
N ALA A 263 2.74 -7.33 14.06
CA ALA A 263 2.51 -7.93 15.37
C ALA A 263 1.55 -9.11 15.33
N LEU A 264 0.49 -9.08 14.51
CA LEU A 264 -0.53 -10.12 14.41
C LEU A 264 -0.05 -11.37 13.68
N THR A 265 0.88 -11.20 12.74
CA THR A 265 1.33 -12.26 11.84
C THR A 265 2.52 -13.05 12.37
N ARG A 266 2.99 -12.76 13.59
CA ARG A 266 4.01 -13.58 14.26
C ARG A 266 3.38 -14.91 14.72
N PRO A 267 3.97 -16.08 14.39
CA PRO A 267 3.46 -17.41 14.76
C PRO A 267 3.04 -17.55 16.23
N CYS A 268 3.92 -17.11 17.15
CA CYS A 268 3.68 -17.17 18.58
C CYS A 268 2.46 -16.35 19.06
N LYS A 269 1.96 -15.40 18.26
CA LYS A 269 0.80 -14.58 18.61
C LYS A 269 -0.52 -15.28 18.33
N TYR A 270 -0.53 -16.26 17.44
CA TYR A 270 -1.70 -17.09 17.15
C TYR A 270 -1.57 -18.54 17.65
N GLY A 271 -0.55 -18.82 18.47
CA GLY A 271 -0.42 -20.10 19.20
C GLY A 271 0.40 -21.16 18.48
N GLU A 272 1.10 -20.80 17.39
CA GLU A 272 2.04 -21.69 16.72
C GLU A 272 3.43 -21.62 17.36
N GLU A 273 4.17 -22.71 17.24
CA GLU A 273 5.59 -22.75 17.61
C GLU A 273 6.41 -21.79 16.74
N CYS A 274 7.51 -21.28 17.31
CA CYS A 274 8.37 -20.35 16.60
C CYS A 274 9.21 -21.10 15.55
N PRO A 275 9.10 -20.80 14.24
CA PRO A 275 9.89 -21.47 13.22
C PRO A 275 11.36 -21.00 13.17
N HIS A 276 11.75 -20.13 14.11
CA HIS A 276 13.10 -19.56 14.24
C HIS A 276 13.79 -20.01 15.53
N ASP A 277 13.24 -21.01 16.22
CA ASP A 277 13.78 -21.56 17.47
C ASP A 277 13.99 -20.51 18.58
N LEU A 278 13.11 -19.51 18.63
CA LEU A 278 13.14 -18.44 19.63
C LEU A 278 11.93 -18.52 20.57
N GLU A 279 12.20 -18.51 21.87
CA GLU A 279 11.18 -18.36 22.90
C GLU A 279 10.66 -16.92 22.97
N PRO A 280 9.34 -16.69 23.17
CA PRO A 280 8.76 -15.35 23.21
C PRO A 280 9.43 -14.38 24.19
N ASP A 281 9.86 -14.86 25.36
CA ASP A 281 10.47 -14.02 26.41
C ASP A 281 11.88 -13.54 26.03
N ASN A 282 12.55 -14.23 25.12
CA ASN A 282 13.89 -13.89 24.62
C ASN A 282 13.86 -13.29 23.21
N CYS A 283 12.67 -13.10 22.63
CA CYS A 283 12.50 -12.54 21.30
C CYS A 283 12.04 -11.08 21.37
N GLU A 284 12.90 -10.14 21.01
CA GLU A 284 12.57 -8.70 20.97
C GLU A 284 11.32 -8.44 20.12
N SER A 285 11.27 -9.07 18.94
CA SER A 285 10.14 -8.98 18.05
C SER A 285 8.87 -9.60 18.60
N ALA A 286 8.91 -10.49 19.62
CA ALA A 286 7.72 -11.01 20.30
C ALA A 286 7.24 -10.06 21.41
N ARG A 287 8.18 -9.42 22.11
CA ARG A 287 7.93 -8.58 23.31
C ARG A 287 7.34 -7.21 22.99
N MET A 288 7.75 -6.59 21.88
CA MET A 288 7.29 -5.23 21.54
C MET A 288 6.64 -5.19 20.15
N VAL A 289 5.43 -4.62 20.08
CA VAL A 289 4.66 -4.46 18.82
C VAL A 289 5.47 -3.69 17.78
N ASN A 290 6.14 -2.63 18.20
CA ASN A 290 6.96 -1.74 17.38
C ASN A 290 8.29 -2.38 16.92
N PHE A 291 8.67 -3.55 17.44
CA PHE A 291 9.79 -4.35 16.92
C PHE A 291 9.32 -5.63 16.21
N ALA A 292 8.01 -5.83 16.06
CA ALA A 292 7.45 -7.02 15.42
C ALA A 292 7.95 -7.18 13.98
N TYR A 293 8.21 -6.07 13.27
CA TYR A 293 8.75 -6.07 11.91
C TYR A 293 10.10 -6.79 11.78
N GLY A 294 10.84 -6.97 12.88
CA GLY A 294 12.11 -7.70 12.90
C GLY A 294 11.93 -9.22 12.84
N CYS A 295 10.73 -9.76 13.09
CA CYS A 295 10.49 -11.20 12.99
C CYS A 295 10.43 -11.60 11.50
N PRO A 296 11.21 -12.62 11.07
CA PRO A 296 11.22 -13.04 9.66
C PRO A 296 9.88 -13.60 9.16
N SER A 297 9.00 -14.04 10.07
CA SER A 297 7.63 -14.49 9.73
C SER A 297 6.58 -13.39 9.83
N SER A 298 6.94 -12.18 10.27
CA SER A 298 5.99 -11.09 10.36
C SER A 298 5.75 -10.46 8.99
N MET A 299 4.51 -10.06 8.75
CA MET A 299 4.05 -9.58 7.45
C MET A 299 3.36 -8.22 7.55
N SER A 300 3.62 -7.40 6.54
CA SER A 300 2.95 -6.12 6.37
C SER A 300 1.47 -6.33 5.96
N PRO A 301 0.64 -5.28 5.93
CA PRO A 301 -0.79 -5.44 5.61
C PRO A 301 -1.11 -5.92 4.19
N HIS A 302 -0.23 -5.67 3.21
CA HIS A 302 -0.53 -6.00 1.81
C HIS A 302 -0.62 -7.52 1.54
N PRO A 303 0.31 -8.36 2.06
CA PRO A 303 0.24 -9.82 2.04
C PRO A 303 -1.09 -10.47 2.45
N TRP A 304 -1.86 -9.85 3.36
CA TRP A 304 -3.18 -10.37 3.77
C TRP A 304 -4.12 -10.48 2.56
N ARG A 305 -4.19 -9.41 1.78
CA ARG A 305 -5.12 -9.28 0.66
C ARG A 305 -4.83 -10.28 -0.45
N ARG A 306 -3.54 -10.56 -0.71
CA ARG A 306 -3.10 -11.50 -1.75
C ARG A 306 -3.75 -12.87 -1.52
N ALA A 307 -3.66 -13.42 -0.31
CA ALA A 307 -4.22 -14.74 -0.03
C ALA A 307 -5.75 -14.78 -0.12
N VAL A 308 -6.45 -13.73 0.33
CA VAL A 308 -7.91 -13.70 0.25
C VAL A 308 -8.38 -13.62 -1.20
N MET A 309 -7.76 -12.77 -2.03
CA MET A 309 -8.08 -12.70 -3.46
C MET A 309 -7.81 -14.04 -4.15
N THR A 310 -6.66 -14.68 -3.90
CA THR A 310 -6.35 -16.01 -4.45
C THR A 310 -7.37 -17.06 -3.99
N HIS A 311 -7.70 -17.10 -2.69
CA HIS A 311 -8.68 -18.04 -2.15
C HIS A 311 -10.06 -17.85 -2.76
N TRP A 312 -10.55 -16.62 -2.89
CA TRP A 312 -11.86 -16.33 -3.51
C TRP A 312 -11.89 -16.74 -4.98
N ARG A 313 -10.80 -16.49 -5.73
CA ARG A 313 -10.71 -16.93 -7.12
C ARG A 313 -10.65 -18.44 -7.26
N ALA A 314 -9.94 -19.13 -6.36
CA ALA A 314 -9.92 -20.59 -6.30
C ALA A 314 -11.31 -21.18 -5.97
N ASN A 315 -12.12 -20.47 -5.20
CA ASN A 315 -13.51 -20.81 -4.87
C ASN A 315 -14.54 -20.18 -5.83
N ASP A 316 -14.15 -19.97 -7.08
CA ASP A 316 -15.03 -19.57 -8.19
C ASP A 316 -15.75 -18.20 -8.07
N VAL A 317 -15.39 -17.35 -7.10
CA VAL A 317 -15.98 -15.99 -6.98
C VAL A 317 -15.61 -15.15 -8.22
N PRO A 318 -16.57 -14.54 -8.94
CA PRO A 318 -16.31 -13.80 -10.18
C PRO A 318 -15.22 -12.72 -10.07
N ILE A 319 -14.47 -12.51 -11.15
CA ILE A 319 -13.33 -11.57 -11.14
C ILE A 319 -13.77 -10.14 -10.84
N ASP A 320 -14.93 -9.72 -11.34
CA ASP A 320 -15.45 -8.37 -11.13
C ASP A 320 -15.87 -8.17 -9.67
N VAL A 321 -16.45 -9.20 -9.04
CA VAL A 321 -16.77 -9.19 -7.60
C VAL A 321 -15.50 -9.05 -6.75
N VAL A 322 -14.43 -9.76 -7.09
CA VAL A 322 -13.13 -9.63 -6.40
C VAL A 322 -12.49 -8.26 -6.70
N ALA A 323 -12.56 -7.80 -7.95
CA ALA A 323 -12.01 -6.51 -8.38
C ALA A 323 -12.64 -5.35 -7.60
N ASP A 324 -13.96 -5.33 -7.52
CA ASP A 324 -14.73 -4.31 -6.82
C ASP A 324 -14.49 -4.38 -5.31
N ARG A 325 -14.55 -5.58 -4.70
CA ARG A 325 -14.30 -5.74 -3.25
C ARG A 325 -12.92 -5.20 -2.85
N PHE A 326 -11.90 -5.54 -3.62
CA PHE A 326 -10.51 -5.23 -3.28
C PHE A 326 -10.02 -3.90 -3.89
N ASP A 327 -10.80 -3.19 -4.71
CA ASP A 327 -10.33 -2.01 -5.46
C ASP A 327 -9.04 -2.37 -6.23
N VAL A 328 -9.11 -3.40 -7.07
CA VAL A 328 -7.99 -3.90 -7.90
C VAL A 328 -8.51 -4.18 -9.30
N SER A 329 -7.82 -3.69 -10.34
CA SER A 329 -8.26 -3.94 -11.71
C SER A 329 -8.26 -5.44 -12.07
N PRO A 330 -9.23 -5.93 -12.85
CA PRO A 330 -9.29 -7.33 -13.29
C PRO A 330 -7.99 -7.85 -13.92
N SER A 331 -7.31 -7.03 -14.73
CA SER A 331 -6.03 -7.38 -15.36
C SER A 331 -4.91 -7.72 -14.37
N VAL A 332 -4.89 -7.04 -13.21
CA VAL A 332 -3.92 -7.31 -12.13
C VAL A 332 -4.27 -8.62 -11.44
N ILE A 333 -5.56 -8.91 -11.25
CA ILE A 333 -6.02 -10.17 -10.64
C ILE A 333 -5.67 -11.36 -11.52
N GLU A 334 -5.97 -11.28 -12.81
CA GLU A 334 -5.67 -12.36 -13.75
C GLU A 334 -4.17 -12.66 -13.85
N LYS A 335 -3.33 -11.62 -13.79
CA LYS A 335 -1.89 -11.77 -13.89
C LYS A 335 -1.25 -12.36 -12.62
N HIS A 336 -1.79 -12.07 -11.44
CA HIS A 336 -1.08 -12.29 -10.18
C HIS A 336 -1.77 -13.20 -9.16
N TYR A 337 -3.08 -13.44 -9.30
CA TYR A 337 -3.88 -14.15 -8.29
C TYR A 337 -4.78 -15.25 -8.88
N ASP A 338 -4.80 -15.43 -10.20
CA ASP A 338 -5.59 -16.47 -10.87
C ASP A 338 -4.73 -17.71 -11.14
N GLU A 339 -4.67 -18.62 -10.17
CA GLU A 339 -3.93 -19.88 -10.25
C GLU A 339 -4.67 -20.98 -11.03
N ARG A 340 -5.87 -20.69 -11.57
CA ARG A 340 -6.70 -21.70 -12.23
C ARG A 340 -6.17 -22.03 -13.61
N THR A 341 -6.19 -23.33 -13.94
CA THR A 341 -5.83 -23.83 -15.27
C THR A 341 -6.80 -23.34 -16.34
N LYS A 342 -6.37 -23.36 -17.62
CA LYS A 342 -7.24 -23.01 -18.75
C LYS A 342 -8.52 -23.86 -18.77
N GLN A 343 -8.42 -25.13 -18.39
CA GLN A 343 -9.53 -26.07 -18.26
C GLN A 343 -10.46 -25.68 -17.11
N GLY A 344 -9.93 -25.33 -15.94
CA GLY A 344 -10.74 -24.83 -14.82
C GLY A 344 -11.52 -23.57 -15.18
N LYS A 345 -10.87 -22.61 -15.87
CA LYS A 345 -11.55 -21.41 -16.40
C LYS A 345 -12.66 -21.77 -17.42
N MET A 346 -12.48 -22.83 -18.21
CA MET A 346 -13.48 -23.30 -19.18
C MET A 346 -14.69 -23.93 -18.49
N GLU A 347 -14.48 -24.83 -17.53
CA GLU A 347 -15.58 -25.47 -16.79
C GLU A 347 -16.37 -24.46 -15.94
N GLN A 348 -15.70 -23.44 -15.37
CA GLN A 348 -16.41 -22.33 -14.72
C GLN A 348 -17.34 -21.59 -15.70
N ARG A 349 -16.84 -21.24 -16.90
CA ARG A 349 -17.68 -20.62 -17.94
C ARG A 349 -18.84 -21.53 -18.33
N ARG A 350 -18.60 -22.85 -18.42
CA ARG A 350 -19.62 -23.84 -18.73
C ARG A 350 -20.77 -23.81 -17.72
N ARG A 351 -20.49 -23.73 -16.41
CA ARG A 351 -21.54 -23.61 -15.39
C ARG A 351 -22.45 -22.39 -15.59
N TYR A 352 -21.91 -21.26 -16.06
CA TYR A 352 -22.73 -20.08 -16.37
C TYR A 352 -23.55 -20.23 -17.66
N TYR A 353 -23.14 -21.12 -18.57
CA TYR A 353 -23.88 -21.43 -19.80
C TYR A 353 -24.93 -22.51 -19.62
N ASP A 354 -24.71 -23.45 -18.70
CA ASP A 354 -25.65 -24.54 -18.44
C ASP A 354 -26.97 -24.05 -17.80
N ASP A 355 -26.97 -22.83 -17.22
CA ASP A 355 -28.13 -22.15 -16.62
C ASP A 355 -28.76 -21.06 -17.52
N LEU A 356 -28.35 -20.94 -18.78
CA LEU A 356 -28.97 -20.08 -19.82
C LEU A 356 -29.91 -20.88 -20.72
#